data_AF-K2GFY4-F1
#
_entry.id   AF-K2GFY4-F1
#
_cell.length_a   1.000
_cell.length_b   1.000
_cell.length_c   1.000
_cell.angle_alpha   90.00
_cell.angle_beta   90.00
_cell.angle_gamma   90.00
#
_symmetry.space_group_name_H-M   'P 1'
#
loop_
_entity.id
_entity.type
_entity.pdbx_description
1 polymer ?
#
loop_
_entity_poly.entity_id
_entity_poly.type
_entity_poly.pdbx_seq_one_letter_code
_entity_poly.pdbx_strand_id
1 'polypeptide(L)'
;MKEFSLLKIYLVIIAIVWLIWAVTWYGNLGYQAIKYKLITPQEYLIWSYDAYQIKQCEDPIVVPSKESAVTSPAPTTTVTQTRTPEEIQKCKDEARTNILAKRDYDYKDSIISGVVWWSIFLILFLTHFPVFFKKYKEDRKK
;
A
#
# COMPACT_ATOMS: atom_id res chain seq x y z
N MET A 1 -2.22 25.71 -40.42
CA MET A 1 -3.45 24.95 -40.08
C MET A 1 -3.19 23.58 -39.43
N LYS A 2 -2.04 22.92 -39.62
CA LYS A 2 -1.74 21.58 -39.02
C LYS A 2 -1.46 21.57 -37.50
N GLU A 3 -0.74 22.57 -37.00
CA GLU A 3 -0.39 22.75 -35.57
C GLU A 3 -1.62 22.80 -34.64
N PHE A 4 -2.74 23.29 -35.16
CA PHE A 4 -3.92 23.60 -34.37
C PHE A 4 -4.77 22.35 -34.02
N SER A 5 -4.67 21.31 -34.85
CA SER A 5 -5.34 20.02 -34.62
C SER A 5 -4.55 19.18 -33.61
N LEU A 6 -3.22 19.14 -33.72
CA LEU A 6 -2.34 18.37 -32.84
C LEU A 6 -2.40 18.85 -31.38
N LEU A 7 -2.38 20.16 -31.15
CA LEU A 7 -2.47 20.70 -29.79
C LEU A 7 -3.81 20.38 -29.12
N LYS A 8 -4.93 20.46 -29.86
CA LYS A 8 -6.26 20.12 -29.33
C LYS A 8 -6.34 18.63 -28.98
N ILE A 9 -5.82 17.77 -29.84
CA ILE A 9 -5.74 16.32 -29.59
C ILE A 9 -4.89 16.02 -28.36
N TYR A 10 -3.70 16.64 -28.24
CA TYR A 10 -2.83 16.50 -27.08
C TYR A 10 -3.52 16.89 -25.77
N LEU A 11 -4.23 18.03 -25.77
CA LEU A 11 -4.96 18.51 -24.60
C LEU A 11 -6.16 17.61 -24.23
N VAL A 12 -6.87 17.06 -25.23
CA VAL A 12 -7.94 16.09 -25.01
C VAL A 12 -7.40 14.78 -24.41
N ILE A 13 -6.28 14.26 -24.93
CA ILE A 13 -5.64 13.05 -24.39
C ILE A 13 -5.23 13.28 -22.94
N ILE A 14 -4.60 14.41 -22.64
CA ILE A 14 -4.23 14.80 -21.29
C ILE A 14 -5.47 14.83 -20.39
N ALA A 15 -6.53 15.53 -20.78
CA ALA A 15 -7.76 15.60 -19.98
C ALA A 15 -8.37 14.22 -19.70
N ILE A 16 -8.37 13.31 -20.68
CA ILE A 16 -8.89 11.94 -20.52
C ILE A 16 -8.00 11.13 -19.57
N VAL A 17 -6.68 11.17 -19.75
CA VAL A 17 -5.73 10.47 -18.87
C VAL A 17 -5.91 10.94 -17.43
N TRP A 18 -6.02 12.25 -17.20
CA TRP A 18 -6.26 12.81 -15.87
C TRP A 18 -7.62 12.44 -15.29
N LEU A 19 -8.69 12.40 -16.10
CA LEU A 19 -10.02 11.98 -15.65
C LEU A 19 -10.01 10.52 -15.20
N ILE A 20 -9.44 9.62 -16.02
CA ILE A 20 -9.31 8.19 -15.68
C ILE A 20 -8.51 8.03 -14.39
N TRP A 21 -7.42 8.79 -14.25
CA TRP A 21 -6.58 8.75 -13.07
C TRP A 21 -7.33 9.21 -11.81
N ALA A 22 -8.08 10.31 -11.90
CA ALA A 22 -8.92 10.80 -10.81
C ALA A 22 -10.02 9.80 -10.41
N VAL A 23 -10.71 9.19 -11.38
CA VAL A 23 -11.76 8.20 -11.11
C VAL A 23 -11.16 6.95 -10.43
N THR A 24 -10.05 6.45 -10.96
CA THR A 24 -9.35 5.28 -10.39
C THR A 24 -8.87 5.57 -8.98
N TRP A 25 -8.40 6.81 -8.74
CA TRP A 25 -8.01 7.28 -7.42
C TRP A 25 -9.16 7.29 -6.41
N TYR A 26 -10.26 7.98 -6.73
CA TYR A 26 -11.44 8.04 -5.85
C TYR A 26 -12.04 6.67 -5.60
N GLY A 27 -12.05 5.80 -6.63
CA GLY A 27 -12.46 4.41 -6.50
C GLY A 27 -11.58 3.63 -5.52
N ASN A 28 -10.26 3.75 -5.64
CA ASN A 28 -9.33 3.07 -4.74
C ASN A 28 -9.41 3.60 -3.30
N LEU A 29 -9.49 4.92 -3.12
CA LEU A 29 -9.59 5.53 -1.79
C LEU A 29 -10.92 5.15 -1.12
N GLY A 30 -12.03 5.19 -1.87
CA GLY A 30 -13.33 4.72 -1.41
C GLY A 30 -13.31 3.23 -1.06
N TYR A 31 -12.72 2.40 -1.90
CA TYR A 31 -12.55 0.97 -1.65
C TYR A 31 -11.78 0.70 -0.36
N GLN A 32 -10.63 1.37 -0.15
CA GLN A 32 -9.82 1.20 1.06
C GLN A 32 -10.54 1.71 2.31
N ALA A 33 -11.26 2.84 2.23
CA ALA A 33 -12.04 3.37 3.34
C ALA A 33 -13.20 2.43 3.73
N ILE A 34 -13.92 1.91 2.73
CA ILE A 34 -15.00 0.95 2.91
C ILE A 34 -14.45 -0.35 3.53
N LYS A 35 -13.35 -0.87 2.99
CA LYS A 35 -12.68 -2.08 3.50
C LYS A 35 -12.23 -1.93 4.95
N TYR A 36 -11.60 -0.80 5.29
CA TYR A 36 -11.14 -0.50 6.64
C TYR A 36 -12.29 -0.32 7.65
N LYS A 37 -13.43 0.23 7.20
CA LYS A 37 -14.63 0.42 8.03
C LYS A 37 -15.45 -0.86 8.22
N LEU A 38 -15.60 -1.67 7.18
CA LEU A 38 -16.42 -2.89 7.20
C LEU A 38 -15.71 -4.06 7.86
N ILE A 39 -14.42 -4.25 7.61
CA ILE A 39 -13.68 -5.40 8.13
C ILE A 39 -13.18 -5.08 9.54
N THR A 40 -13.75 -5.76 10.53
CA THR A 40 -13.31 -5.61 11.91
C THR A 40 -11.85 -6.09 12.08
N PRO A 41 -11.12 -5.60 13.09
CA PRO A 41 -9.77 -6.10 13.39
C PRO A 41 -9.71 -7.62 13.55
N GLN A 42 -10.74 -8.20 14.16
CA GLN A 42 -10.84 -9.64 14.42
C GLN A 42 -11.00 -10.42 13.11
N GLU A 43 -11.91 -9.99 12.23
CA GLU A 43 -12.11 -10.60 10.91
C GLU A 43 -10.86 -10.45 10.03
N TYR A 44 -10.18 -9.31 10.11
CA TYR A 44 -8.93 -9.09 9.40
C TYR A 44 -7.84 -10.05 9.87
N LEU A 45 -7.70 -10.30 11.17
CA LEU A 45 -6.72 -11.23 11.71
C LEU A 45 -6.98 -12.69 11.29
N ILE A 46 -8.24 -13.05 10.99
CA ILE A 46 -8.62 -14.40 10.57
C ILE A 46 -8.46 -14.59 9.06
N TRP A 47 -8.91 -13.61 8.28
CA TRP A 47 -9.03 -13.72 6.82
C TRP A 47 -7.90 -13.05 6.05
N SER A 48 -7.05 -12.24 6.69
CA SER A 48 -5.88 -11.66 6.01
C SER A 48 -4.85 -12.74 5.71
N TYR A 49 -4.09 -12.52 4.64
CA TYR A 49 -2.96 -13.37 4.30
C TYR A 49 -1.98 -13.47 5.48
N ASP A 50 -1.77 -12.37 6.21
CA ASP A 50 -0.84 -12.30 7.34
C ASP A 50 -1.23 -13.16 8.55
N ALA A 51 -2.43 -13.78 8.57
CA ALA A 51 -2.82 -14.77 9.57
C ALA A 51 -1.84 -15.95 9.67
N TYR A 52 -1.05 -16.24 8.62
CA TYR A 52 0.00 -17.26 8.67
C TYR A 52 1.06 -16.94 9.74
N GLN A 53 1.34 -15.67 10.01
CA GLN A 53 2.35 -15.25 11.00
C GLN A 53 1.94 -15.69 12.42
N ILE A 54 0.64 -15.70 12.70
CA ILE A 54 0.08 -16.19 13.98
C ILE A 54 0.21 -17.71 14.06
N LYS A 55 0.01 -18.43 12.94
CA LYS A 55 0.15 -19.90 12.89
C LYS A 55 1.61 -20.35 13.04
N GLN A 56 2.54 -19.60 12.46
CA GLN A 56 3.99 -19.84 12.60
C GLN A 56 4.51 -19.67 14.04
N CYS A 57 3.71 -19.07 14.94
CA CYS A 57 4.06 -19.03 16.35
C CYS A 57 4.02 -20.42 17.02
N GLU A 58 3.29 -21.38 16.45
CA GLU A 58 3.20 -22.76 16.96
C GLU A 58 4.31 -23.66 16.41
N ASP A 59 5.00 -23.23 15.35
CA ASP A 59 6.10 -23.98 14.77
C ASP A 59 7.31 -24.00 15.72
N PRO A 60 8.01 -25.14 15.85
CA PRO A 60 9.17 -25.24 16.71
C PRO A 60 10.32 -24.41 16.15
N ILE A 61 11.11 -23.81 17.05
CA ILE A 61 12.26 -22.99 16.67
C ILE A 61 13.50 -23.87 16.56
N VAL A 62 14.26 -23.65 15.50
CA VAL A 62 15.55 -24.29 15.31
C VAL A 62 16.61 -23.42 15.96
N VAL A 63 17.10 -23.84 17.12
CA VAL A 63 18.16 -23.13 17.85
C VAL A 63 19.50 -23.85 17.63
N PRO A 64 20.60 -23.10 17.40
CA PRO A 64 21.92 -23.72 17.36
C PRO A 64 22.24 -24.28 18.75
N SER A 65 22.57 -25.57 18.82
CA SER A 65 23.03 -26.18 20.07
C SER A 65 24.31 -25.46 20.53
N LYS A 66 24.32 -24.98 21.78
CA LYS A 66 25.51 -24.35 22.40
C LYS A 66 26.58 -25.37 22.82
N GLU A 67 26.47 -26.64 22.40
CA GLU A 67 27.30 -27.72 22.96
C GLU A 67 28.57 -28.05 22.17
N SER A 68 28.90 -27.30 21.11
CA SER A 68 30.18 -27.45 20.41
C SER A 68 30.79 -26.10 20.02
N ALA A 69 31.10 -25.27 21.00
CA ALA A 69 31.91 -24.07 20.82
C ALA A 69 33.29 -24.19 21.50
N VAL A 70 33.91 -25.38 21.49
CA VAL A 70 35.33 -25.53 21.82
C VAL A 70 35.94 -26.63 20.94
N THR A 71 36.58 -26.21 19.86
CA THR A 71 37.50 -26.99 18.99
C THR A 71 36.86 -27.86 17.89
N SER A 72 37.18 -27.52 16.63
CA SER A 72 36.98 -28.22 15.34
C SER A 72 35.71 -27.92 14.50
N PRO A 73 35.85 -27.91 13.15
CA PRO A 73 34.79 -27.57 12.22
C PRO A 73 33.87 -28.78 12.00
N ALA A 74 32.85 -28.93 12.84
CA ALA A 74 31.82 -29.96 12.71
C ALA A 74 30.46 -29.32 12.40
N PRO A 75 29.56 -30.03 11.67
CA PRO A 75 28.31 -29.46 11.17
C PRO A 75 27.44 -28.96 12.32
N THR A 76 26.94 -27.73 12.19
CA THR A 76 26.05 -27.05 13.13
C THR A 76 24.89 -27.98 13.51
N THR A 77 24.93 -28.55 14.70
CA THR A 77 23.86 -29.42 15.19
C THR A 77 22.71 -28.52 15.64
N THR A 78 21.72 -28.37 14.77
CA THR A 78 20.49 -27.65 15.05
C THR A 78 19.56 -28.49 15.92
N VAL A 79 19.17 -27.97 17.08
CA VAL A 79 18.19 -28.62 17.96
C VAL A 79 16.84 -27.95 17.74
N THR A 80 15.83 -28.76 17.44
CA THR A 80 14.44 -28.32 17.37
C THR A 80 13.91 -28.16 18.78
N GLN A 81 13.78 -26.93 19.26
CA GLN A 81 13.23 -26.64 20.59
C GLN A 81 11.73 -26.34 20.44
N THR A 82 10.90 -27.12 21.13
CA THR A 82 9.47 -26.81 21.28
C THR A 82 9.32 -25.57 22.14
N ARG A 83 8.64 -24.54 21.63
CA ARG A 83 8.37 -23.31 22.40
C ARG A 83 7.53 -23.62 23.63
N THR A 84 7.79 -22.90 24.71
CA THR A 84 6.92 -22.94 25.89
C THR A 84 5.56 -22.29 25.58
N PRO A 85 4.48 -22.63 26.31
CA PRO A 85 3.16 -22.02 26.09
C PRO A 85 3.17 -20.49 26.21
N GLU A 86 4.01 -19.97 27.11
CA GLU A 86 4.19 -18.54 27.37
C GLU A 86 4.85 -17.82 26.19
N GLU A 87 5.87 -18.43 25.59
CA GLU A 87 6.54 -17.90 24.39
C GLU A 87 5.63 -17.93 23.16
N ILE A 88 4.81 -18.98 23.02
CA ILE A 88 3.82 -19.07 21.94
C ILE A 88 2.80 -17.96 22.09
N GLN A 89 2.30 -17.71 23.30
CA GLN A 89 1.30 -16.68 23.54
C GLN A 89 1.87 -15.28 23.26
N LYS A 90 3.08 -14.99 23.75
CA LYS A 90 3.77 -13.73 23.48
C LYS A 90 3.98 -13.51 21.97
N CYS A 91 4.42 -14.54 21.25
CA CYS A 91 4.58 -14.48 19.78
C CYS A 91 3.25 -14.15 19.08
N LYS A 92 2.15 -14.80 19.48
CA LYS A 92 0.82 -14.55 18.91
C LYS A 92 0.36 -13.11 19.14
N ASP A 93 0.60 -12.58 20.34
CA ASP A 93 0.18 -11.22 20.68
C ASP A 93 1.02 -10.15 19.96
N GLU A 94 2.33 -10.37 19.81
CA GLU A 94 3.20 -9.52 18.97
C GLU A 94 2.79 -9.59 17.49
N ALA A 95 2.55 -10.79 16.95
CA ALA A 95 2.11 -10.98 15.57
C ALA A 95 0.78 -10.27 15.30
N ARG A 96 -0.22 -10.43 16.18
CA ARG A 96 -1.51 -9.73 16.07
C ARG A 96 -1.34 -8.22 16.05
N THR A 97 -0.49 -7.69 16.94
CA THR A 97 -0.22 -6.25 17.03
C THR A 97 0.44 -5.74 15.75
N ASN A 98 1.42 -6.47 15.22
CA ASN A 98 2.10 -6.12 13.98
C ASN A 98 1.18 -6.13 12.77
N ILE A 99 0.29 -7.13 12.65
CA ILE A 99 -0.68 -7.24 11.56
C ILE A 99 -1.64 -6.05 11.57
N LEU A 100 -2.16 -5.68 12.74
CA LEU A 100 -3.05 -4.53 12.88
C LEU A 100 -2.33 -3.21 12.62
N ALA A 101 -1.09 -3.06 13.10
CA ALA A 101 -0.27 -1.88 12.85
C ALA A 101 0.04 -1.72 11.35
N LYS A 102 0.35 -2.82 10.65
CA LYS A 102 0.57 -2.82 9.20
C LYS A 102 -0.69 -2.39 8.45
N ARG A 103 -1.86 -2.94 8.81
CA ARG A 103 -3.15 -2.54 8.21
C ARG A 103 -3.41 -1.04 8.35
N ASP A 104 -3.17 -0.50 9.54
CA ASP A 104 -3.34 0.93 9.81
C ASP A 104 -2.32 1.78 9.05
N TYR A 105 -1.08 1.30 8.94
CA TYR A 105 -0.04 1.95 8.14
C TYR A 105 -0.43 1.99 6.66
N ASP A 106 -0.79 0.85 6.07
CA ASP A 106 -1.15 0.74 4.64
C ASP A 106 -2.35 1.63 4.28
N TYR A 107 -3.33 1.73 5.19
CA TYR A 107 -4.46 2.64 5.04
C TYR A 107 -4.02 4.12 5.06
N LYS A 108 -3.19 4.52 6.03
CA LYS A 108 -2.68 5.89 6.14
C LYS A 108 -1.77 6.26 4.96
N ASP A 109 -0.88 5.37 4.55
CA ASP A 109 0.00 5.54 3.39
C ASP A 109 -0.83 5.75 2.12
N SER A 110 -1.87 4.95 1.93
CA SER A 110 -2.83 5.12 0.82
C SER A 110 -3.50 6.49 0.84
N ILE A 111 -3.91 7.00 2.01
CA ILE A 111 -4.49 8.36 2.11
C ILE A 111 -3.45 9.42 1.75
N ILE A 112 -2.26 9.36 2.37
CA ILE A 112 -1.20 10.35 2.18
C ILE A 112 -0.78 10.40 0.71
N SER A 113 -0.53 9.23 0.13
CA SER A 113 -0.05 9.08 -1.25
C SER A 113 -0.90 9.88 -2.22
N GLY A 114 -2.23 9.80 -2.17
CA GLY A 114 -3.02 10.61 -3.10
C GLY A 114 -3.64 11.86 -2.56
N VAL A 115 -3.43 12.25 -1.30
CA VAL A 115 -3.42 13.69 -1.01
C VAL A 115 -2.28 14.37 -1.78
N VAL A 116 -1.08 13.76 -1.81
CA VAL A 116 0.06 14.28 -2.59
C VAL A 116 -0.28 14.32 -4.08
N TRP A 117 -0.75 13.21 -4.65
CA TRP A 117 -1.10 13.18 -6.06
C TRP A 117 -2.27 14.10 -6.43
N TRP A 118 -3.29 14.21 -5.57
CA TRP A 118 -4.39 15.15 -5.81
C TRP A 118 -3.93 16.60 -5.76
N SER A 119 -2.96 16.92 -4.91
CA SER A 119 -2.34 18.25 -4.85
C SER A 119 -1.57 18.55 -6.14
N ILE A 120 -0.77 17.59 -6.65
CA ILE A 120 -0.08 17.71 -7.94
C ILE A 120 -1.11 17.93 -9.07
N PHE A 121 -2.19 17.14 -9.07
CA PHE A 121 -3.28 17.31 -10.03
C PHE A 121 -3.87 18.73 -9.97
N LEU A 122 -4.20 19.23 -8.78
CA LEU A 122 -4.76 20.57 -8.63
C LEU A 122 -3.82 21.65 -9.18
N ILE A 123 -2.51 21.53 -8.89
CA ILE A 123 -1.50 22.48 -9.40
C ILE A 123 -1.46 22.43 -10.92
N LEU A 124 -1.39 21.23 -11.53
CA LEU A 124 -1.36 21.07 -12.97
C LEU A 124 -2.67 21.56 -13.62
N PHE A 125 -3.81 21.23 -13.03
CA PHE A 125 -5.11 21.67 -13.50
C PHE A 125 -5.21 23.21 -13.47
N LEU A 126 -4.91 23.83 -12.33
CA LEU A 126 -4.98 25.30 -12.18
C LEU A 126 -3.97 26.03 -13.06
N THR A 127 -2.83 25.44 -13.40
CA THR A 127 -1.83 26.06 -14.29
C THR A 127 -2.15 25.89 -15.77
N HIS A 128 -2.66 24.73 -16.19
CA HIS A 128 -2.89 24.42 -17.60
C HIS A 128 -4.31 24.80 -18.08
N PHE A 129 -5.30 24.73 -17.20
CA PHE A 129 -6.71 25.00 -17.53
C PHE A 129 -7.01 26.45 -17.91
N PRO A 130 -6.40 27.49 -17.32
CA PRO A 130 -6.58 28.88 -17.76
C PRO A 130 -6.01 29.12 -19.16
N VAL A 131 -4.86 28.50 -19.48
CA VAL A 131 -4.25 28.55 -20.81
C VAL A 131 -5.18 27.91 -21.84
N PHE A 132 -5.80 26.78 -21.48
CA PHE A 132 -6.83 26.12 -22.28
C PHE A 132 -8.04 27.03 -22.54
N PHE A 133 -8.60 27.63 -21.48
CA PHE A 133 -9.76 28.52 -21.60
C PHE A 133 -9.48 29.76 -22.44
N LYS A 134 -8.29 30.35 -22.30
CA LYS A 134 -7.86 31.51 -23.10
C LYS A 134 -7.79 31.15 -24.57
N LYS A 135 -7.14 30.04 -24.91
CA LYS A 135 -6.97 29.58 -26.31
C LYS A 135 -8.30 29.18 -26.96
N TYR A 136 -9.17 28.49 -26.23
CA TYR A 136 -10.53 28.17 -26.69
C TYR A 136 -11.37 29.42 -26.98
N LYS A 137 -11.25 30.45 -26.13
CA LYS A 137 -11.98 31.72 -26.28
C LYS A 137 -11.46 32.57 -27.45
N GLU A 138 -10.16 32.50 -27.73
CA GLU A 138 -9.54 33.11 -28.91
C GLU A 138 -10.02 32.44 -30.21
N ASP A 139 -10.16 31.11 -30.23
CA ASP A 139 -10.66 30.36 -31.39
C ASP A 139 -12.11 30.62 -31.73
N ARG A 140 -12.97 30.78 -30.72
CA ARG A 140 -14.40 31.05 -30.93
C ARG A 140 -14.69 32.48 -31.41
N LYS A 141 -13.69 33.36 -31.36
CA LYS A 141 -13.79 34.76 -31.81
C LYS A 141 -13.26 34.98 -33.22
N LYS A 142 -12.64 33.97 -33.83
CA LYS A 142 -12.23 33.94 -35.24
C LYS A 142 -13.29 33.24 -36.07
#